data_AF-A0A7C8HUC8-F1
#
_entry.id   AF-A0A7C8HUC8-F1
#
_cell.length_a   1.000
_cell.length_b   1.000
_cell.length_c   1.000
_cell.angle_alpha   90.00
_cell.angle_beta   90.00
_cell.angle_gamma   90.00
#
_symmetry.space_group_name_H-M   'P 1'
#
loop_
_entity.id
_entity.type
_entity.pdbx_description
1 polymer ?
#
loop_
_entity_poly.entity_id
_entity_poly.type
_entity_poly.pdbx_seq_one_letter_code
_entity_poly.pdbx_strand_id
1 'polypeptide(L)'
;MQLDMHFYGTYALARAAGIPQKDAYTIAYAAQYVDDSTKQDSKQHEDGGILYGIATSHEGGQYILKHPKDVHGAREEQRRVWVPFHFLPGAQGKDFEEQLLCKKK
;
A
#
# COMPACT_ATOMS: atom_id res chain seq x y z
N MET A 1 1.30 14.61 -7.42
CA MET A 1 0.17 13.68 -7.32
C MET A 1 -0.59 13.73 -8.62
N GLN A 2 -0.77 12.59 -9.29
CA GLN A 2 -1.51 12.46 -10.53
C GLN A 2 -2.91 11.90 -10.19
N LEU A 3 -3.96 12.65 -10.49
CA LEU A 3 -5.32 12.18 -10.24
C LEU A 3 -5.75 11.21 -11.34
N ASP A 4 -6.23 10.04 -10.96
CA ASP A 4 -6.72 9.02 -11.88
C ASP A 4 -8.02 8.36 -11.37
N MET A 5 -8.30 7.15 -11.87
CA MET A 5 -9.45 6.35 -11.42
C MET A 5 -9.48 6.17 -9.89
N HIS A 6 -8.35 6.02 -9.21
CA HIS A 6 -8.29 5.78 -7.77
C HIS A 6 -8.87 6.98 -7.00
N PHE A 7 -8.46 8.20 -7.36
CA PHE A 7 -9.03 9.41 -6.77
C PHE A 7 -10.53 9.53 -7.03
N TYR A 8 -10.96 9.48 -8.29
CA TYR A 8 -12.37 9.73 -8.63
C TYR A 8 -13.29 8.60 -8.15
N GLY A 9 -12.83 7.35 -8.20
CA GLY A 9 -13.55 6.19 -7.68
C GLY A 9 -13.74 6.28 -6.17
N THR A 10 -12.68 6.59 -5.43
CA THR A 10 -12.73 6.78 -3.97
C THR A 10 -13.67 7.94 -3.60
N TYR A 11 -13.55 9.07 -4.30
CA TYR A 11 -14.43 10.21 -4.09
C TYR A 11 -15.90 9.86 -4.37
N ALA A 12 -16.20 9.21 -5.50
CA ALA A 12 -17.56 8.84 -5.87
C ALA A 12 -18.18 7.87 -4.84
N LEU A 13 -17.41 6.88 -4.37
CA LEU A 13 -17.86 5.94 -3.33
C LEU A 13 -18.12 6.66 -2.00
N ALA A 14 -17.22 7.55 -1.56
CA ALA A 14 -17.41 8.33 -0.35
C ALA A 14 -18.68 9.20 -0.43
N ARG A 15 -18.92 9.86 -1.57
CA ARG A 15 -20.13 10.65 -1.82
C ARG A 15 -21.38 9.78 -1.83
N ALA A 16 -21.34 8.60 -2.46
CA ALA A 16 -22.44 7.64 -2.48
C ALA A 16 -22.78 7.12 -1.07
N ALA A 17 -21.78 7.02 -0.17
CA ALA A 17 -21.97 6.67 1.23
C ALA A 17 -22.51 7.83 2.10
N GLY A 18 -22.78 9.01 1.53
CA GLY A 18 -23.33 10.16 2.25
C GLY A 18 -22.29 11.07 2.92
N ILE A 19 -21.00 10.85 2.68
CA ILE A 19 -19.93 11.69 3.27
C ILE A 19 -19.95 13.09 2.63
N PRO A 20 -19.89 14.19 3.40
CA PRO A 20 -19.87 15.56 2.87
C PRO A 20 -18.75 15.79 1.85
N GLN A 21 -18.97 16.72 0.91
CA GLN A 21 -18.08 16.90 -0.24
C GLN A 21 -16.63 17.18 0.17
N LYS A 22 -16.46 18.05 1.17
CA LYS A 22 -15.16 18.41 1.71
C LYS A 22 -14.43 17.18 2.24
N ASP A 23 -15.13 16.37 3.03
CA ASP A 23 -14.54 15.20 3.68
C ASP A 23 -14.28 14.07 2.66
N ALA A 24 -15.18 13.87 1.71
CA ALA A 24 -14.98 12.94 0.60
C ALA A 24 -13.77 13.31 -0.27
N TYR A 25 -13.55 14.61 -0.50
CA TYR A 25 -12.35 15.10 -1.17
C TYR A 25 -11.10 14.80 -0.34
N THR A 26 -11.13 15.07 0.97
CA THR A 26 -10.02 14.74 1.87
C THR A 26 -9.68 13.26 1.85
N ILE A 27 -10.69 12.38 1.88
CA ILE A 27 -10.50 10.92 1.78
C ILE A 27 -9.84 10.55 0.45
N ALA A 28 -10.39 11.02 -0.67
CA ALA A 28 -9.85 10.71 -2.00
C ALA A 28 -8.42 11.25 -2.19
N TYR A 29 -8.15 12.45 -1.67
CA TYR A 29 -6.82 13.05 -1.69
C TYR A 29 -5.83 12.21 -0.88
N ALA A 30 -6.20 11.83 0.35
CA ALA A 30 -5.35 11.00 1.20
C ALA A 30 -5.07 9.63 0.56
N ALA A 31 -6.10 9.02 -0.05
CA ALA A 31 -5.95 7.75 -0.76
C ALA A 31 -4.98 7.87 -1.94
N GLN A 32 -5.16 8.87 -2.82
CA GLN A 32 -4.26 9.09 -3.96
C GLN A 32 -2.84 9.47 -3.51
N TYR A 33 -2.69 10.22 -2.42
CA TYR A 33 -1.38 10.59 -1.88
C TYR A 33 -0.58 9.34 -1.48
N VAL A 34 -1.25 8.38 -0.84
CA VAL A 34 -0.63 7.09 -0.52
C VAL A 34 -0.36 6.31 -1.80
N ASP A 35 -1.31 6.23 -2.73
CA ASP A 35 -1.14 5.50 -4.00
C ASP A 35 0.05 6.00 -4.84
N ASP A 36 0.31 7.31 -4.82
CA ASP A 36 1.41 7.96 -5.53
C ASP A 36 2.75 7.97 -4.77
N SER A 37 2.81 7.39 -3.56
CA SER A 37 4.01 7.46 -2.73
C SER A 37 5.14 6.57 -3.29
N THR A 38 6.15 7.22 -3.88
CA THR A 38 7.36 6.57 -4.44
C THR A 38 8.56 6.61 -3.49
N LYS A 39 8.45 7.26 -2.33
CA LYS A 39 9.58 7.47 -1.42
C LYS A 39 9.61 6.43 -0.32
N GLN A 40 10.79 5.86 -0.12
CA GLN A 40 11.16 5.13 1.08
C GLN A 40 12.14 5.98 1.86
N ASP A 41 11.63 6.96 2.61
CA ASP A 41 12.45 7.63 3.61
C ASP A 41 12.17 7.04 4.99
N SER A 42 13.27 6.77 5.68
CA SER A 42 13.24 6.57 7.12
C SER A 42 14.34 7.45 7.68
N LYS A 43 13.94 8.47 8.43
CA LYS A 43 14.87 9.25 9.22
C LYS A 43 14.61 8.90 10.68
N GLN A 44 15.69 8.57 11.37
CA GLN A 44 15.63 8.44 12.81
C GLN A 44 15.40 9.83 13.40
N HIS A 45 14.34 9.95 14.20
CA HIS A 45 14.03 11.15 14.97
C HIS A 45 15.00 11.28 16.14
N GLU A 46 15.16 12.48 16.68
CA GLU A 46 16.10 12.78 17.77
C GLU A 46 15.81 11.97 19.05
N ASP A 47 14.58 11.51 19.23
CA ASP A 47 14.13 10.65 20.34
C ASP A 47 14.39 9.15 20.11
N GLY A 48 15.03 8.79 18.99
CA GLY A 48 15.32 7.42 18.61
C GLY A 48 14.16 6.71 17.89
N GLY A 49 13.00 7.36 17.73
CA GLY A 49 11.88 6.85 16.94
C GLY A 49 12.23 6.79 15.45
N ILE A 50 11.65 5.83 14.72
CA ILE A 50 11.81 5.72 13.28
C ILE A 50 10.42 5.59 12.64
N LEU A 51 10.10 6.50 11.74
CA LEU A 51 9.01 6.31 10.78
C LEU A 51 9.60 5.72 9.51
N TYR A 52 9.17 4.51 9.18
CA TYR A 52 9.62 3.81 7.98
C TYR A 52 8.57 3.95 6.88
N GLY A 53 8.79 4.87 5.94
CA GLY A 53 7.96 5.02 4.75
C GLY A 53 8.12 3.81 3.82
N ILE A 54 7.01 3.16 3.49
CA ILE A 54 6.97 2.10 2.47
C ILE A 54 6.46 2.75 1.19
N ALA A 55 7.22 2.67 0.11
CA ALA A 55 6.73 3.08 -1.19
C ALA A 55 5.60 2.13 -1.62
N THR A 56 4.47 2.71 -1.95
CA THR A 56 3.24 2.04 -2.41
C THR A 56 3.03 2.22 -3.91
N SER A 57 3.73 3.18 -4.50
CA SER A 57 3.87 3.36 -5.95
C SER A 57 5.27 2.94 -6.40
N HIS A 58 5.33 2.20 -7.50
CA HIS A 58 6.58 1.96 -8.22
C HIS A 58 6.43 2.61 -9.59
N GLU A 59 7.47 3.26 -10.12
CA GLU A 59 7.43 3.88 -11.47
C GLU A 59 6.89 2.86 -12.49
N GLY A 60 5.62 3.06 -12.87
CA GLY A 60 4.73 2.01 -13.38
C GLY A 60 5.32 1.26 -14.56
N GLY A 61 5.35 -0.08 -14.48
CA GLY A 61 5.82 -1.00 -15.53
C GLY A 61 7.30 -0.87 -15.95
N GLN A 62 7.89 0.32 -15.80
CA GLN A 62 9.25 0.64 -16.18
C GLN A 62 10.25 -0.01 -15.24
N TYR A 63 9.92 -0.22 -13.96
CA TYR A 63 10.79 -1.00 -13.07
C TYR A 63 10.97 -2.44 -13.58
N ILE A 64 9.89 -3.10 -13.97
CA ILE A 64 9.93 -4.48 -14.53
C ILE A 64 10.66 -4.51 -15.87
N LEU A 65 10.44 -3.50 -16.73
CA LEU A 65 11.13 -3.39 -18.03
C LEU A 65 12.61 -3.04 -17.90
N LYS A 66 12.99 -2.20 -16.93
CA LYS A 66 14.38 -1.79 -16.67
C LYS A 66 15.15 -2.83 -15.87
N HIS A 67 14.47 -3.65 -15.06
CA HIS A 67 15.08 -4.66 -14.20
C HIS A 67 14.43 -6.05 -14.36
N PRO A 68 14.52 -6.66 -15.56
CA PRO A 68 13.87 -7.95 -15.87
C PRO A 68 14.41 -9.12 -15.04
N LYS A 69 15.59 -8.98 -14.43
CA LYS A 69 16.19 -9.96 -13.51
C LYS A 69 15.94 -9.63 -12.04
N ASP A 70 15.48 -8.41 -11.74
CA ASP A 70 15.26 -7.93 -10.38
C ASP A 70 13.78 -7.96 -10.00
N VAL A 71 13.13 -9.07 -10.37
CA VAL A 71 11.81 -9.43 -9.85
C VAL A 71 11.83 -9.50 -8.31
N HIS A 72 13.02 -9.64 -7.72
CA HIS A 72 13.26 -9.77 -6.28
C HIS A 72 13.25 -8.44 -5.52
N GLY A 73 13.80 -7.34 -6.06
CA GLY A 73 13.72 -6.01 -5.45
C GLY A 73 12.28 -5.53 -5.26
N ALA A 74 11.46 -5.69 -6.31
CA ALA A 74 10.00 -5.47 -6.22
C ALA A 74 9.32 -6.44 -5.23
N ARG A 75 9.89 -7.64 -5.00
CA ARG A 75 9.26 -8.69 -4.18
C ARG A 75 9.27 -8.37 -2.69
N GLU A 76 10.33 -7.77 -2.16
CA GLU A 76 10.38 -7.38 -0.75
C GLU A 76 9.45 -6.21 -0.45
N GLU A 77 9.45 -5.19 -1.31
CA GLU A 77 8.57 -4.04 -1.18
C GLU A 77 7.10 -4.45 -1.33
N GLN A 78 6.79 -5.27 -2.35
CA GLN A 78 5.46 -5.85 -2.51
C GLN A 78 5.08 -6.73 -1.33
N ARG A 79 5.98 -7.53 -0.75
CA ARG A 79 5.68 -8.29 0.48
C ARG A 79 5.27 -7.36 1.64
N ARG A 80 5.99 -6.25 1.82
CA ARG A 80 5.73 -5.26 2.87
C ARG A 80 4.41 -4.50 2.68
N VAL A 81 3.83 -4.50 1.48
CA VAL A 81 2.51 -3.91 1.21
C VAL A 81 1.40 -4.98 1.15
N TRP A 82 1.60 -6.07 0.41
CA TRP A 82 0.56 -7.08 0.18
C TRP A 82 0.28 -7.93 1.42
N VAL A 83 1.30 -8.34 2.18
CA VAL A 83 1.10 -9.20 3.36
C VAL A 83 0.35 -8.49 4.51
N PRO A 84 0.62 -7.22 4.85
CA PRO A 84 -0.15 -6.58 5.92
C PRO A 84 -1.56 -6.13 5.50
N PHE A 85 -1.77 -5.74 4.24
CA PHE A 85 -3.02 -5.06 3.83
C PHE A 85 -3.97 -5.93 2.98
N HIS A 86 -3.45 -6.92 2.26
CA HIS A 86 -4.22 -7.70 1.27
C HIS A 86 -4.23 -9.21 1.55
N PHE A 87 -3.56 -9.64 2.62
CA PHE A 87 -3.45 -11.03 2.99
C PHE A 87 -4.25 -11.29 4.27
N LEU A 88 -5.18 -12.23 4.19
CA LEU A 88 -5.93 -12.70 5.35
C LEU A 88 -5.39 -14.09 5.72
N PRO A 89 -4.44 -14.19 6.67
CA PRO A 89 -3.86 -15.46 7.06
C PRO A 89 -4.93 -16.39 7.65
N GLY A 90 -4.75 -17.70 7.48
CA GLY A 90 -5.61 -18.69 8.12
C GLY A 90 -5.52 -18.66 9.65
N ALA A 91 -4.42 -18.12 10.19
CA ALA A 91 -4.14 -17.97 11.63
C ALA A 91 -4.26 -19.29 12.42
N GLN A 92 -3.92 -20.41 11.78
CA GLN A 92 -3.96 -21.76 12.35
C GLN A 92 -2.63 -22.46 12.07
N GLY A 93 -2.04 -23.08 13.09
CA GLY A 93 -0.73 -23.72 12.97
C GLY A 93 0.09 -23.58 14.25
N LYS A 94 1.20 -24.31 14.30
CA LYS A 94 2.16 -24.34 15.42
C LYS A 94 3.29 -23.34 15.24
N ASP A 95 3.61 -22.95 14.01
CA ASP A 95 4.62 -21.95 13.71
C ASP A 95 4.09 -20.79 12.84
N PHE A 96 4.92 -19.77 12.66
CA PHE A 96 4.57 -18.56 11.93
C PHE A 96 4.28 -18.84 10.45
N GLU A 97 5.01 -19.75 9.81
CA GLU A 97 4.80 -20.10 8.40
C GLU A 97 3.44 -20.80 8.22
N GLU A 98 3.10 -21.73 9.10
CA GLU A 98 1.80 -22.41 9.10
C GLU A 98 0.65 -21.43 9.32
N GLN A 99 0.80 -20.48 10.24
CA GLN A 99 -0.21 -19.46 10.54
C GLN A 99 -0.44 -18.49 9.38
N LEU A 100 0.59 -18.20 8.58
CA LEU A 100 0.44 -17.36 7.40
C LEU A 100 -0.44 -18.05 6.34
N LEU A 101 -0.42 -19.37 6.17
CA LEU A 101 -1.17 -20.04 5.09
C LEU A 101 -2.68 -19.70 5.10
N CYS A 102 -3.20 -19.16 3.99
CA CYS A 102 -4.64 -18.96 3.81
C CYS A 102 -5.38 -20.32 3.86
N LYS A 103 -6.39 -20.43 4.72
CA LYS A 103 -7.23 -21.63 4.85
C LYS A 103 -8.65 -21.31 4.40
N LYS A 104 -9.32 -22.30 3.81
CA LYS A 104 -10.73 -22.20 3.45
C LYS A 104 -11.55 -22.25 4.75
N LYS A 105 -12.43 -21.26 4.95
CA LYS A 105 -13.43 -21.31 6.02
C LYS A 105 -14.55 -22.29 5.67
#